data_AF-A0A2M7QH36-F1
#
_entry.id   AF-A0A2M7QH36-F1
#
_cell.length_a   1.000
_cell.length_b   1.000
_cell.length_c   1.000
_cell.angle_alpha   90.00
_cell.angle_beta   90.00
_cell.angle_gamma   90.00
#
_symmetry.space_group_name_H-M   'P 1'
#
loop_
_entity.id
_entity.type
_entity.pdbx_description
1 polymer ?
#
loop_
_entity_poly.entity_id
_entity_poly.type
_entity_poly.pdbx_seq_one_letter_code
_entity_poly.pdbx_strand_id
1 'polypeptide(L)' 'MSSYYYLSSNNNHFYGPGGETKYYLNGTSVYTIQEGPTGYSVTDNKIYGPYGYTSCYLDESGYIYGYPETLPFFK' A
#
# COMPACT_ATOMS: atom_id res chain seq x y z
N MET A 1 15.36 6.60 3.43
CA MET A 1 14.05 5.98 3.17
C MET A 1 13.43 6.72 2.02
N SER A 2 13.17 6.05 0.90
CA SER A 2 12.53 6.67 -0.27
C SER A 2 11.06 6.26 -0.28
N SER A 3 10.18 7.21 -0.57
CA SER A 3 8.78 6.92 -0.85
C SER A 3 8.68 6.38 -2.27
N TYR A 4 8.12 5.18 -2.41
CA TYR A 4 7.91 4.54 -3.73
C TYR A 4 6.46 4.63 -4.17
N TYR A 5 5.54 4.74 -3.22
CA TYR A 5 4.10 4.76 -3.46
C TYR A 5 3.44 5.75 -2.50
N TYR A 6 2.27 6.25 -2.87
CA TYR A 6 1.42 7.02 -1.97
C TYR A 6 -0.02 6.54 -2.07
N LEU A 7 -0.68 6.46 -0.91
CA LEU A 7 -2.11 6.26 -0.80
C LEU A 7 -2.79 7.62 -0.88
N SER A 8 -3.67 7.81 -1.87
CA SER A 8 -4.52 8.99 -1.88
C SER A 8 -5.62 8.84 -0.83
N SER A 9 -5.61 9.73 0.16
CA SER A 9 -6.63 9.78 1.22
C SER A 9 -8.06 9.98 0.68
N ASN A 10 -8.22 10.56 -0.52
CA ASN A 10 -9.53 10.88 -1.08
C ASN A 10 -10.19 9.69 -1.78
N ASN A 11 -9.40 8.78 -2.34
CA ASN A 11 -9.92 7.71 -3.20
C ASN A 11 -9.50 6.32 -2.72
N ASN A 12 -8.74 6.19 -1.64
CA ASN A 12 -8.19 4.91 -1.18
C ASN A 12 -7.34 4.18 -2.22
N HIS A 13 -6.88 4.85 -3.28
CA HIS A 13 -6.06 4.25 -4.33
C HIS A 13 -4.59 4.45 -4.03
N PHE A 14 -3.80 3.43 -4.33
CA PHE A 14 -2.35 3.50 -4.24
C PHE A 14 -1.75 3.88 -5.59
N TYR A 15 -0.86 4.86 -5.57
CA TYR A 15 -0.22 5.41 -6.75
C TYR A 15 1.29 5.17 -6.66
N GLY A 16 1.85 4.62 -7.74
CA GLY A 16 3.29 4.46 -7.88
C GLY A 16 3.99 5.73 -8.40
N PRO A 17 5.31 5.67 -8.60
CA PRO A 17 6.12 6.81 -9.05
C PRO A 17 5.68 7.35 -10.41
N GLY A 18 5.08 6.50 -11.24
CA GLY A 18 4.55 6.85 -12.57
C GLY A 18 3.10 7.33 -12.57
N GLY A 19 2.46 7.50 -11.41
CA GLY A 19 1.04 7.89 -11.31
C GLY A 19 0.05 6.77 -11.66
N GLU A 20 0.53 5.55 -11.91
CA GLU A 20 -0.33 4.39 -12.16
C GLU A 20 -0.97 3.91 -10.85
N THR A 21 -2.25 3.53 -10.94
CA THR A 21 -2.99 2.86 -9.86
C THR A 21 -3.28 1.42 -10.25
N LYS A 22 -2.84 0.48 -9.43
CA LYS A 22 -3.10 -0.96 -9.58
C LYS A 22 -3.80 -1.57 -8.37
N TYR A 23 -3.90 -0.79 -7.29
CA TYR A 23 -4.42 -1.24 -6.00
C TYR A 23 -5.30 -0.18 -5.35
N TYR A 24 -6.26 -0.64 -4.57
CA TYR A 24 -7.11 0.21 -3.74
C TYR A 24 -7.33 -0.42 -2.36
N LEU A 25 -7.65 0.42 -1.39
CA LEU A 25 -7.95 0.05 -0.02
C LEU A 25 -9.47 -0.01 0.16
N ASN A 26 -9.96 -1.14 0.65
CA ASN A 26 -11.36 -1.32 1.02
C ASN A 26 -11.41 -1.69 2.51
N GLY A 27 -11.85 -0.72 3.33
CA GLY A 27 -11.69 -0.79 4.78
C GLY A 27 -10.21 -0.81 5.16
N THR A 28 -9.75 -1.89 5.78
CA THR A 28 -8.34 -2.11 6.08
C THR A 28 -7.63 -2.99 5.05
N SER A 29 -8.35 -3.66 4.14
CA SER A 29 -7.75 -4.65 3.23
C SER A 29 -7.38 -4.03 1.89
N VAL A 30 -6.26 -4.46 1.33
CA VAL A 30 -5.75 -4.02 0.03
C VAL A 30 -6.25 -4.98 -1.05
N TYR A 31 -6.74 -4.40 -2.14
CA TYR A 31 -7.27 -5.10 -3.29
C TYR A 31 -6.54 -4.67 -4.54
N THR A 32 -6.38 -5.60 -5.48
CA THR A 32 -5.99 -5.30 -6.86
C THR A 32 -7.22 -4.91 -7.66
N ILE A 33 -7.04 -4.13 -8.71
CA ILE A 33 -8.14 -3.74 -9.60
C ILE A 33 -8.69 -4.95 -10.39
N GLN A 34 -7.88 -6.00 -10.64
CA GLN A 34 -8.24 -7.11 -11.54
C GLN A 34 -8.51 -8.45 -10.83
N GLU A 35 -7.82 -8.73 -9.73
CA GLU A 35 -7.76 -10.07 -9.11
C GLU A 35 -8.35 -10.12 -7.68
N GLY A 36 -8.76 -8.99 -7.11
CA GLY A 36 -9.37 -8.94 -5.77
C GLY A 36 -8.35 -8.82 -4.62
N PRO A 37 -8.60 -9.39 -3.43
CA PRO A 37 -7.82 -9.11 -2.22
C PRO A 37 -6.38 -9.64 -2.34
N THR A 38 -5.40 -8.81 -1.97
CA THR A 38 -3.97 -9.17 -2.05
C THR A 38 -3.46 -9.94 -0.84
N GLY A 39 -4.26 -10.02 0.23
CA GLY A 39 -3.80 -10.50 1.54
C GLY A 39 -2.98 -9.49 2.32
N TYR A 40 -2.93 -8.24 1.86
CA TYR A 40 -2.32 -7.12 2.60
C TYR A 40 -3.39 -6.25 3.22
N SER A 41 -3.04 -5.60 4.33
CA SER A 41 -3.91 -4.68 5.03
C SER A 41 -3.15 -3.46 5.54
N VAL A 42 -3.86 -2.35 5.65
CA VAL A 42 -3.39 -1.10 6.24
C VAL A 42 -4.16 -0.88 7.53
N THR A 43 -3.44 -0.70 8.64
CA THR A 43 -4.02 -0.43 9.96
C THR A 43 -3.03 0.38 10.77
N ASP A 44 -3.52 1.43 11.42
CA ASP A 44 -2.69 2.32 12.26
C ASP A 44 -1.45 2.82 11.49
N ASN A 45 -1.68 3.26 10.25
CA ASN A 45 -0.65 3.68 9.29
C ASN A 45 0.42 2.63 8.99
N LYS A 46 0.24 1.36 9.36
CA LYS A 46 1.18 0.27 9.11
C LYS A 46 0.61 -0.68 8.08
N ILE A 47 1.49 -1.22 7.23
CA ILE A 47 1.13 -2.20 6.22
C ILE A 47 1.49 -3.59 6.73
N TYR A 48 0.50 -4.47 6.76
CA TYR A 48 0.63 -5.88 7.12
C TYR A 48 0.42 -6.71 5.88
N GLY A 49 1.20 -7.77 5.73
CA GLY A 49 1.05 -8.78 4.70
C GLY A 49 0.66 -10.13 5.30
N PRO A 50 0.65 -11.19 4.48
CA PRO A 50 0.29 -12.54 4.92
C PRO A 50 1.18 -13.07 6.06
N TYR A 51 2.40 -12.54 6.20
CA TYR A 51 3.37 -12.92 7.23
C TYR A 51 3.49 -11.91 8.37
N GLY A 52 2.57 -10.94 8.47
CA GLY A 52 2.58 -9.90 9.50
C GLY A 52 3.14 -8.57 9.02
N TYR A 53 3.73 -7.79 9.93
CA TYR A 53 4.15 -6.43 9.63
C TYR A 53 5.25 -6.38 8.57
N THR A 54 5.01 -5.64 7.49
CA THR A 54 5.91 -5.56 6.33
C THR A 54 7.10 -4.62 6.55
N SER A 55 7.20 -3.95 7.71
CA SER A 55 8.12 -2.83 7.92
C SER A 55 7.84 -1.61 7.02
N CYS A 56 6.64 -1.54 6.43
CA CYS A 56 6.18 -0.40 5.67
C CYS A 56 5.07 0.35 6.42
N TYR A 57 5.08 1.67 6.32
CA TYR A 57 4.11 2.53 6.96
C TYR A 57 3.74 3.73 6.07
N LEU A 58 2.57 4.28 6.30
CA LEU A 58 2.08 5.51 5.69
C LEU A 58 2.44 6.69 6.58
N ASP A 59 2.91 7.79 5.98
CA ASP A 59 3.01 9.06 6.68
C ASP A 59 1.67 9.83 6.67
N GLU A 60 1.63 10.95 7.39
CA GLU A 60 0.44 11.82 7.46
C GLU A 60 0.05 12.42 6.10
N SER A 61 0.98 12.44 5.13
CA SER A 61 0.74 12.88 3.76
C SER A 61 0.26 11.75 2.84
N GLY A 62 0.17 10.51 3.34
CA GLY A 62 -0.23 9.32 2.60
C GLY A 62 0.90 8.61 1.86
N TYR A 63 2.16 9.05 1.99
CA TYR A 63 3.30 8.37 1.37
C TYR A 63 3.67 7.11 2.13
N ILE A 64 3.99 6.06 1.38
CA ILE A 64 4.44 4.78 1.92
C ILE A 64 5.96 4.79 2.01
N TYR A 65 6.48 4.58 3.22
CA TYR A 65 7.89 4.41 3.52
C TYR A 65 8.16 3.00 4.02
N GLY A 66 9.27 2.41 3.60
CA GLY A 66 9.69 1.09 4.06
C GLY A 66 10.57 0.39 3.03
N TYR A 67 10.61 -0.95 3.10
CA TYR A 67 11.39 -1.78 2.21
C TYR A 67 10.52 -2.24 1.03
N PRO A 68 10.76 -1.79 -0.21
CA PRO A 68 9.91 -2.13 -1.36
C PRO A 68 9.89 -3.65 -1.65
N GLU A 69 10.91 -4.40 -1.22
CA GLU A 69 10.96 -5.85 -1.35
C GLU A 69 9.91 -6.60 -0.51
N THR A 70 9.42 -6.01 0.60
CA THR A 70 8.37 -6.61 1.45
C THR A 70 6.96 -6.35 0.91
N LEU A 71 6.89 -5.59 -0.17
CA LEU A 71 5.68 -5.20 -0.88
C LEU A 71 5.74 -5.73 -2.32
N PRO A 72 5.69 -7.06 -2.55
CA PRO A 72 5.90 -7.67 -3.86
C PRO A 72 4.82 -7.32 -4.90
N PHE A 73 3.68 -6.81 -4.47
CA PHE A 73 2.60 -6.30 -5.32
C PHE A 73 2.81 -4.82 -5.67
N PHE A 74 3.73 -4.13 -5.01
CA PHE A 74 4.17 -2.78 -5.37
C PHE A 74 5.51 -2.83 -6.15
N LYS A 75 5.69 -3.83 -7.01
CA LYS A 75 6.82 -3.93 -7.98
C LYS A 75 6.37 -3.58 -9.39
#